data_AF-A0A916CW91-F1
#
_entry.id   AF-A0A916CW91-F1
#
_cell.length_a   1.000
_cell.length_b   1.000
_cell.length_c   1.000
_cell.angle_alpha   90.00
_cell.angle_beta   90.00
_cell.angle_gamma   90.00
#
_symmetry.space_group_name_H-M   'P 1'
#
loop_
_entity.id
_entity.type
_entity.pdbx_description
1 polymer ?
#
loop_
_entity_poly.entity_id
_entity_poly.type
_entity_poly.pdbx_seq_one_letter_code
_entity_poly.pdbx_strand_id
1 'polypeptide(L)'
;FETLLVTEDRSRAASDKVMLRDYDFASPGTDLSTTAETPETTSREVYSHPGGYIDTGRGQRLADRLLERLQALTRTIHGSSDCVRLAPGRYFTLADAAREALNGDFVVLEAHHRCEPDAASGGEPSMHPALVYECEIRAFPVDVPYRPQLAAPPPWLAGVQPAFVTVPGGEEIHSEELGRVKVRFPWDRSGITDDKSSTWLRVGQVALGGSMILPRVDFEVLVAFEMGDLDRPAIGGHLYNVDKPPPYALPANKTRSSIQTATTAGGPGANELRFEDSGGAEEIFLNASKDLIASVDNETSWSVGANETVNIGSNNTLSVTADHTAKVVGSRTLSVGANQSVDVGGEYGDGTGGSLDLSIGGNRNVKAGGDHSESSGGALSRTVGSMQIITGLAGVQRTVVGDSTTTVSAAWAELAGGARGLSVTGSYSETITAAKLIKAKSVNINCGAAYTMNA
;
A
#
# COMPACT_ATOMS: atom_id res chain seq x y z
N PHE A 1 16.06 60.24 -51.07
CA PHE A 1 16.48 59.36 -49.97
C PHE A 1 15.33 59.03 -49.02
N GLU A 2 14.13 58.76 -49.57
CA GLU A 2 12.98 58.21 -48.85
C GLU A 2 12.13 57.37 -49.84
N THR A 3 12.80 56.74 -50.82
CA THR A 3 12.10 56.05 -51.91
C THR A 3 12.31 54.55 -51.78
N LEU A 4 11.23 53.79 -51.88
CA LEU A 4 11.30 52.35 -52.10
C LEU A 4 11.47 52.14 -53.61
N LEU A 5 12.61 51.61 -54.03
CA LEU A 5 13.02 51.49 -55.42
C LEU A 5 12.38 50.27 -56.10
N VAL A 6 12.22 49.17 -55.36
CA VAL A 6 11.56 47.94 -55.81
C VAL A 6 10.68 47.43 -54.67
N THR A 7 9.46 46.99 -54.98
CA THR A 7 8.57 46.30 -54.02
C THR A 7 8.10 44.98 -54.61
N GLU A 8 8.29 43.89 -53.87
CA GLU A 8 7.70 42.58 -54.12
C GLU A 8 6.70 42.25 -53.02
N ASP A 9 5.47 41.89 -53.40
CA ASP A 9 4.48 41.34 -52.49
C ASP A 9 4.63 39.81 -52.42
N ARG A 10 4.83 39.27 -51.21
CA ARG A 10 4.96 37.84 -50.96
C ARG A 10 3.85 37.35 -50.06
N SER A 11 3.07 36.42 -50.61
CA SER A 11 2.07 35.67 -49.88
C SER A 11 2.48 34.22 -49.71
N ARG A 12 2.28 33.63 -48.53
CA ARG A 12 2.49 32.21 -48.26
C ARG A 12 1.27 31.59 -47.60
N ALA A 13 1.03 30.32 -47.89
CA ALA A 13 0.10 29.51 -47.12
C ALA A 13 0.59 29.33 -45.68
N ALA A 14 -0.33 29.40 -44.72
CA ALA A 14 -0.10 29.00 -43.34
C ALA A 14 -1.32 28.21 -42.83
N SER A 15 -1.13 27.54 -41.70
CA SER A 15 -2.22 26.95 -40.94
C SER A 15 -3.12 28.04 -40.35
N ASP A 16 -4.42 27.83 -40.45
CA ASP A 16 -5.49 28.77 -40.09
C ASP A 16 -6.24 28.36 -38.83
N LYS A 17 -5.90 27.19 -38.27
CA LYS A 17 -6.47 26.67 -37.04
C LYS A 17 -5.39 26.04 -36.17
N VAL A 18 -5.49 26.26 -34.87
CA VAL A 18 -4.64 25.68 -33.83
C VAL A 18 -5.54 25.00 -32.81
N MET A 19 -5.20 23.76 -32.47
CA MET A 19 -5.83 23.00 -31.39
C MET A 19 -4.74 22.55 -30.41
N LEU A 20 -4.81 23.01 -29.17
CA LEU A 20 -3.90 22.59 -28.10
C LEU A 20 -4.65 21.71 -27.09
N ARG A 21 -3.92 20.72 -26.55
CA ARG A 21 -4.39 19.87 -25.46
C ARG A 21 -3.31 19.61 -24.42
N ASP A 22 -3.74 19.49 -23.18
CA ASP A 22 -2.90 19.07 -22.07
C ASP A 22 -3.65 18.15 -21.10
N TYR A 23 -2.94 17.65 -20.09
CA TYR A 23 -3.48 16.81 -19.04
C TYR A 23 -3.05 17.36 -17.68
N ASP A 24 -4.03 17.53 -16.78
CA ASP A 24 -3.80 17.85 -15.38
C ASP A 24 -4.21 16.66 -14.50
N PHE A 25 -3.25 16.12 -13.76
CA PHE A 25 -3.52 15.01 -12.84
C PHE A 25 -4.31 15.43 -11.60
N ALA A 26 -4.30 16.72 -11.23
CA ALA A 26 -5.11 17.22 -10.13
C ALA A 26 -6.60 17.30 -10.51
N SER A 27 -6.89 17.44 -11.81
CA SER A 27 -8.25 17.51 -12.38
C SER A 27 -8.39 16.61 -13.62
N PRO A 28 -8.24 15.28 -13.50
CA PRO A 28 -8.04 14.39 -14.65
C PRO A 28 -9.25 14.30 -15.61
N GLY A 29 -10.45 14.65 -15.14
CA GLY A 29 -11.66 14.69 -15.95
C GLY A 29 -11.90 16.01 -16.67
N THR A 30 -11.10 17.06 -16.42
CA THR A 30 -11.27 18.37 -17.02
C THR A 30 -10.78 18.36 -18.47
N ASP A 31 -11.63 18.78 -19.41
CA ASP A 31 -11.22 18.99 -20.79
C ASP A 31 -10.39 20.28 -20.90
N LEU A 32 -9.09 20.11 -21.18
CA LEU A 32 -8.13 21.20 -21.39
C LEU A 32 -7.95 21.54 -22.88
N SER A 33 -8.89 21.17 -23.74
CA SER A 33 -8.89 21.55 -25.16
C SER A 33 -9.04 23.06 -25.33
N THR A 34 -8.18 23.67 -26.15
CA THR A 34 -8.30 25.09 -26.54
C THR A 34 -8.04 25.25 -28.03
N THR A 35 -8.80 26.14 -28.67
CA THR A 35 -8.81 26.30 -30.13
C THR A 35 -8.72 27.78 -30.50
N ALA A 36 -7.89 28.09 -31.49
CA ALA A 36 -7.86 29.39 -32.15
C ALA A 36 -7.97 29.21 -33.67
N GLU A 37 -8.75 30.03 -34.35
CA GLU A 37 -8.91 29.97 -35.81
C GLU A 37 -9.07 31.35 -36.44
N THR A 38 -8.65 31.49 -37.70
CA THR A 38 -8.88 32.71 -38.48
C THR A 38 -10.33 32.77 -39.00
N PRO A 39 -10.90 33.97 -39.27
CA PRO A 39 -12.26 34.10 -39.77
C PRO A 39 -12.53 33.35 -41.08
N GLU A 40 -11.52 33.29 -41.95
CA GLU A 40 -11.55 32.50 -43.18
C GLU A 40 -10.75 31.21 -42.96
N THR A 41 -11.43 30.09 -42.78
CA THR A 41 -10.80 28.79 -42.55
C THR A 41 -10.70 27.97 -43.85
N THR A 42 -9.52 27.43 -44.11
CA THR A 42 -9.19 26.45 -45.16
C THR A 42 -8.96 25.05 -44.60
N SER A 43 -9.32 24.82 -43.32
CA SER A 43 -9.22 23.54 -42.60
C SER A 43 -7.79 23.00 -42.43
N ARG A 44 -6.79 23.88 -42.26
CA ARG A 44 -5.38 23.51 -42.04
C ARG A 44 -5.02 23.65 -40.57
N GLU A 45 -5.36 22.61 -39.81
CA GLU A 45 -5.13 22.58 -38.36
C GLU A 45 -3.69 22.19 -37.98
N VAL A 46 -3.14 22.89 -36.99
CA VAL A 46 -1.99 22.44 -36.20
C VAL A 46 -2.51 21.93 -34.86
N TYR A 47 -2.32 20.63 -34.61
CA TYR A 47 -2.59 20.01 -33.33
C TYR A 47 -1.29 19.81 -32.54
N SER A 48 -1.30 20.13 -31.24
CA SER A 48 -0.14 19.90 -30.35
C SER A 48 -0.55 19.38 -28.97
N HIS A 49 0.22 18.40 -28.50
CA HIS A 49 0.19 17.88 -27.13
C HIS A 49 1.61 17.41 -26.75
N PRO A 50 2.12 17.73 -25.54
CA PRO A 50 1.51 18.56 -24.51
C PRO A 50 1.42 20.05 -24.89
N GLY A 51 0.51 20.79 -24.24
CA GLY A 51 0.24 22.21 -24.51
C GLY A 51 1.02 23.18 -23.62
N GLY A 52 1.55 22.71 -22.48
CA GLY A 52 2.29 23.52 -21.51
C GLY A 52 1.40 24.36 -20.58
N TYR A 53 0.19 23.89 -20.24
CA TYR A 53 -0.76 24.59 -19.39
C TYR A 53 -1.67 23.64 -18.61
N ILE A 54 -2.21 24.13 -17.49
CA ILE A 54 -3.16 23.41 -16.62
C ILE A 54 -4.51 24.14 -16.48
N ASP A 55 -4.64 25.33 -17.07
CA ASP A 55 -5.87 26.10 -17.11
C ASP A 55 -6.19 26.52 -18.56
N THR A 56 -7.47 26.46 -18.93
CA THR A 56 -7.92 26.76 -20.30
C THR A 56 -7.74 28.23 -20.68
N GLY A 57 -7.74 29.16 -19.72
CA GLY A 57 -7.45 30.57 -19.98
C GLY A 57 -6.03 30.79 -20.50
N ARG A 58 -5.04 30.12 -19.92
CA ARG A 58 -3.66 30.09 -20.43
C ARG A 58 -3.59 29.32 -21.74
N GLY A 59 -4.26 28.18 -21.86
CA GLY A 59 -4.32 27.40 -23.11
C GLY A 59 -4.81 28.23 -24.29
N GLN A 60 -5.90 28.98 -24.11
CA GLN A 60 -6.46 29.84 -25.15
C GLN A 60 -5.47 30.92 -25.58
N ARG A 61 -4.83 31.62 -24.63
CA ARG A 61 -3.79 32.61 -24.94
C ARG A 61 -2.61 32.01 -25.71
N LEU A 62 -2.24 30.74 -25.44
CA LEU A 62 -1.18 30.04 -26.15
C LEU A 62 -1.63 29.65 -27.57
N ALA A 63 -2.87 29.18 -27.73
CA ALA A 63 -3.46 28.86 -29.02
C ALA A 63 -3.54 30.11 -29.92
N ASP A 64 -4.04 31.22 -29.39
CA ASP A 64 -4.13 32.51 -30.10
C ASP A 64 -2.73 32.98 -30.55
N ARG A 65 -1.74 32.95 -29.63
CA ARG A 65 -0.36 33.35 -29.96
C ARG A 65 0.31 32.44 -30.98
N LEU A 66 0.01 31.14 -30.96
CA LEU A 66 0.53 30.21 -31.94
C LEU A 66 -0.11 30.46 -33.31
N LEU A 67 -1.42 30.72 -33.36
CA LEU A 67 -2.10 31.10 -34.60
C LEU A 67 -1.54 32.42 -35.16
N GLU A 68 -1.44 33.47 -34.34
CA GLU A 68 -0.81 34.74 -34.71
C GLU A 68 0.60 34.52 -35.27
N ARG A 69 1.41 33.64 -34.66
CA ARG A 69 2.76 33.29 -35.15
C ARG A 69 2.74 32.64 -36.52
N LEU A 70 1.82 31.71 -36.76
CA LEU A 70 1.68 31.03 -38.05
C LEU A 70 1.27 32.03 -39.14
N GLN A 71 0.36 32.95 -38.77
CA GLN A 71 -0.17 34.01 -39.63
C GLN A 71 0.81 35.19 -39.84
N ALA A 72 1.73 35.45 -38.91
CA ALA A 72 2.56 36.66 -38.87
C ALA A 72 3.39 36.95 -40.15
N LEU A 73 3.69 35.92 -40.96
CA LEU A 73 4.46 36.07 -42.19
C LEU A 73 3.70 35.57 -43.42
N THR A 74 2.36 35.42 -43.35
CA THR A 74 1.54 35.04 -44.51
C THR A 74 1.55 36.11 -45.58
N ARG A 75 1.65 37.38 -45.20
CA ARG A 75 1.78 38.54 -46.08
C ARG A 75 3.00 39.35 -45.66
N THR A 76 3.99 39.43 -46.53
CA THR A 76 5.18 40.28 -46.32
C THR A 76 5.54 40.98 -47.61
N ILE A 77 6.09 42.18 -47.50
CA ILE A 77 6.72 42.86 -48.63
C ILE A 77 8.24 42.75 -48.52
N HIS A 78 8.89 42.62 -49.67
CA HIS A 78 10.33 42.76 -49.82
C HIS A 78 10.60 44.00 -50.67
N GLY A 79 11.62 44.78 -50.33
CA GLY A 79 11.96 45.92 -51.18
C GLY A 79 13.35 46.48 -50.94
N SER A 80 13.88 47.13 -51.98
CA SER A 80 15.12 47.90 -51.88
C SER A 80 14.82 49.39 -51.71
N SER A 81 15.62 50.10 -50.92
CA SER A 81 15.44 51.52 -50.64
C SER A 81 16.77 52.22 -50.44
N ASP A 82 16.78 53.53 -50.68
CA ASP A 82 17.89 54.44 -50.35
C ASP A 82 17.72 55.09 -48.95
N CYS A 83 16.71 54.67 -48.18
CA CYS A 83 16.39 55.23 -46.88
C CYS A 83 17.22 54.60 -45.74
N VAL A 84 18.12 55.40 -45.16
CA VAL A 84 18.97 55.00 -44.01
C VAL A 84 18.21 54.78 -42.70
N ARG A 85 16.94 55.19 -42.64
CA ARG A 85 16.14 55.17 -41.41
C ARG A 85 15.36 53.87 -41.22
N LEU A 86 15.27 53.03 -42.24
CA LEU A 86 14.57 51.74 -42.17
C LEU A 86 15.39 50.79 -41.29
N ALA A 87 14.81 50.30 -40.20
CA ALA A 87 15.48 49.38 -39.28
C ALA A 87 14.42 48.45 -38.66
N PRO A 88 14.77 47.21 -38.28
CA PRO A 88 13.83 46.28 -37.67
C PRO A 88 13.05 46.90 -36.50
N GLY A 89 11.74 46.70 -36.48
CA GLY A 89 10.80 47.25 -35.50
C GLY A 89 10.31 48.67 -35.79
N ARG A 90 10.80 49.34 -36.85
CA ARG A 90 10.28 50.66 -37.26
C ARG A 90 9.07 50.53 -38.16
N TYR A 91 8.17 51.51 -38.01
CA TYR A 91 6.99 51.69 -38.85
C TYR A 91 7.33 52.58 -40.05
N PHE A 92 6.71 52.30 -41.19
CA PHE A 92 6.69 53.19 -42.34
C PHE A 92 5.39 53.04 -43.11
N THR A 93 5.00 54.09 -43.84
CA THR A 93 3.85 54.06 -44.73
C THR A 93 4.37 53.94 -46.17
N LEU A 94 3.94 52.91 -46.89
CA LEU A 94 4.16 52.79 -48.33
C LEU A 94 3.05 53.57 -49.05
N ALA A 95 3.44 54.53 -49.86
CA ALA A 95 2.54 55.35 -50.68
C ALA A 95 2.99 55.31 -52.15
N ASP A 96 2.08 55.67 -53.07
CA ASP A 96 2.32 55.71 -54.52
C ASP A 96 2.82 54.37 -55.12
N ALA A 97 2.51 53.24 -54.49
CA ALA A 97 2.82 51.93 -55.04
C ALA A 97 2.02 51.67 -56.33
N ALA A 98 2.67 51.05 -57.32
CA ALA A 98 2.06 50.72 -58.62
C ALA A 98 0.81 49.82 -58.50
N ARG A 99 0.73 49.02 -57.42
CA ARG A 99 -0.48 48.27 -57.04
C ARG A 99 -1.09 48.96 -55.84
N GLU A 100 -2.30 49.50 -56.01
CA GLU A 100 -3.00 50.27 -54.96
C GLU A 100 -3.11 49.49 -53.63
N ALA A 101 -3.34 48.18 -53.71
CA ALA A 101 -3.47 47.28 -52.55
C ALA A 101 -2.18 47.13 -51.70
N LEU A 102 -1.04 47.64 -52.15
CA LEU A 102 0.21 47.64 -51.39
C LEU A 102 0.42 48.92 -50.59
N ASN A 103 -0.35 49.97 -50.85
CA ASN A 103 -0.26 51.19 -50.05
C ASN A 103 -0.81 50.94 -48.66
N GLY A 104 -0.10 51.40 -47.63
CA GLY A 104 -0.49 51.19 -46.24
C GLY A 104 0.69 51.22 -45.27
N ASP A 105 0.40 50.91 -44.01
CA ASP A 105 1.36 50.95 -42.93
C ASP A 105 2.02 49.58 -42.71
N PHE A 106 3.34 49.58 -42.60
CA PHE A 106 4.17 48.39 -42.46
C PHE A 106 5.16 48.52 -41.30
N VAL A 107 5.56 47.37 -40.77
CA VAL A 107 6.64 47.25 -39.79
C VAL A 107 7.81 46.51 -40.43
N VAL A 108 9.01 47.09 -40.36
CA VAL A 108 10.24 46.45 -40.83
C VAL A 108 10.55 45.25 -39.95
N LEU A 109 10.63 44.07 -40.55
CA LEU A 109 11.02 42.81 -39.90
C LEU A 109 12.53 42.59 -39.95
N GLU A 110 13.12 42.89 -41.10
CA GLU A 110 14.53 42.66 -41.41
C GLU A 110 15.02 43.79 -42.30
N ALA A 111 16.26 44.23 -42.10
CA ALA A 111 16.91 45.21 -42.95
C ALA A 111 18.39 44.83 -43.13
N HIS A 112 18.83 44.75 -44.39
CA HIS A 112 20.23 44.56 -44.77
C HIS A 112 20.74 45.85 -45.37
N HIS A 113 21.69 46.49 -44.71
CA HIS A 113 22.26 47.76 -45.14
C HIS A 113 23.57 47.54 -45.88
N ARG A 114 23.71 48.13 -47.06
CA ARG A 114 24.92 48.12 -47.86
C ARG A 114 25.33 49.56 -48.16
N CYS A 115 26.60 49.87 -47.92
CA CYS A 115 27.17 51.18 -48.22
C CYS A 115 28.53 50.97 -48.86
N GLU A 116 28.71 51.45 -50.08
CA GLU A 116 29.93 51.26 -50.87
C GLU A 116 30.38 52.58 -51.51
N PRO A 117 31.69 52.75 -51.79
CA PRO A 117 32.18 53.88 -52.56
C PRO A 117 31.58 53.88 -53.97
N ASP A 118 31.17 55.05 -54.45
CA ASP A 118 30.65 55.27 -55.81
C ASP A 118 31.80 55.18 -56.83
N ALA A 119 32.05 53.98 -57.35
CA ALA A 119 33.06 53.72 -58.36
C ALA A 119 32.73 54.31 -59.75
N ALA A 120 31.49 54.81 -59.98
CA ALA A 120 31.08 55.42 -61.23
C ALA A 120 31.44 56.91 -61.32
N SER A 121 31.82 57.53 -60.20
CA SER A 121 32.35 58.89 -60.16
C SER A 121 33.78 58.91 -60.69
N GLY A 122 33.94 59.09 -62.01
CA GLY A 122 35.25 59.17 -62.70
C GLY A 122 36.10 60.40 -62.36
N GLY A 123 36.01 60.93 -61.14
CA GLY A 123 36.79 62.07 -60.64
C GLY A 123 38.05 61.64 -59.89
N GLU A 124 38.98 62.58 -59.70
CA GLU A 124 40.21 62.35 -58.93
C GLU A 124 39.90 61.82 -57.51
N PRO A 125 40.77 60.96 -56.94
CA PRO A 125 40.58 60.41 -55.60
C PRO A 125 40.44 61.54 -54.57
N SER A 126 39.22 61.76 -54.07
CA SER A 126 38.94 62.71 -53.01
C SER A 126 39.15 62.06 -51.63
N MET A 127 39.46 62.85 -50.60
CA MET A 127 39.50 62.36 -49.20
C MET A 127 38.13 61.86 -48.69
N HIS A 128 37.06 62.15 -49.42
CA HIS A 128 35.68 61.78 -49.10
C HIS A 128 34.98 61.25 -50.36
N PRO A 129 35.12 59.95 -50.68
CA PRO A 129 34.45 59.37 -51.84
C PRO A 129 32.93 59.53 -51.71
N ALA A 130 32.25 59.79 -52.82
CA ALA A 130 30.79 59.69 -52.85
C ALA A 130 30.41 58.24 -52.47
N LEU A 131 29.38 58.08 -51.63
CA LEU A 131 28.93 56.77 -51.16
C LEU A 131 27.59 56.45 -51.81
N VAL A 132 27.44 55.21 -52.27
CA VAL A 132 26.15 54.64 -52.65
C VAL A 132 25.63 53.83 -51.48
N TYR A 133 24.47 54.22 -50.97
CA TYR A 133 23.76 53.50 -49.92
C TYR A 133 22.53 52.81 -50.51
N GLU A 134 22.34 51.56 -50.14
CA GLU A 134 21.15 50.79 -50.42
C GLU A 134 20.81 49.94 -49.19
N CYS A 135 19.52 49.75 -48.92
CA CYS A 135 19.09 48.69 -48.04
C CYS A 135 18.02 47.82 -48.68
N GLU A 136 18.09 46.53 -48.37
CA GLU A 136 17.01 45.59 -48.63
C GLU A 136 16.23 45.40 -47.33
N ILE A 137 14.90 45.49 -47.42
CA ILE A 137 14.02 45.29 -46.28
C ILE A 137 13.04 44.15 -46.54
N ARG A 138 12.64 43.52 -45.44
CA ARG A 138 11.43 42.71 -45.36
C ARG A 138 10.50 43.36 -44.35
N ALA A 139 9.24 43.56 -44.69
CA ALA A 139 8.25 44.16 -43.80
C ALA A 139 6.91 43.43 -43.85
N PHE A 140 6.08 43.60 -42.83
CA PHE A 140 4.73 43.04 -42.74
C PHE A 140 3.71 44.13 -42.39
N PRO A 141 2.43 43.98 -42.76
CA PRO A 141 1.39 44.97 -42.47
C PRO A 141 1.22 45.23 -40.97
N VAL A 142 0.92 46.47 -40.60
CA VAL A 142 0.83 46.90 -39.18
C VAL A 142 -0.31 46.23 -38.41
N ASP A 143 -1.37 45.82 -39.11
CA ASP A 143 -2.57 45.20 -38.57
C ASP A 143 -2.40 43.71 -38.28
N VAL A 144 -1.30 43.09 -38.72
CA VAL A 144 -0.97 41.70 -38.44
C VAL A 144 -0.19 41.59 -37.12
N PRO A 145 -0.75 40.96 -36.06
CA PRO A 145 -0.02 40.79 -34.81
C PRO A 145 1.21 39.90 -34.99
N TYR A 146 2.39 40.47 -34.80
CA TYR A 146 3.63 39.70 -34.93
C TYR A 146 3.94 38.90 -33.65
N ARG A 147 4.31 37.64 -33.84
CA ARG A 147 4.90 36.77 -32.81
C ARG A 147 6.19 36.17 -33.37
N PRO A 148 7.32 36.21 -32.62
CA PRO A 148 8.55 35.57 -33.06
C PRO A 148 8.33 34.11 -33.39
N GLN A 149 8.91 33.63 -34.49
CA GLN A 149 8.88 32.20 -34.84
C GLN A 149 9.54 31.39 -33.72
N LEU A 150 9.04 30.17 -33.46
CA LEU A 150 9.60 29.32 -32.41
C LEU A 150 11.08 29.06 -32.70
N ALA A 151 11.93 29.24 -31.70
CA ALA A 151 13.30 28.75 -31.74
C ALA A 151 13.29 27.21 -31.87
N ALA A 152 14.45 26.62 -32.18
CA ALA A 152 14.61 25.17 -32.12
C ALA A 152 14.05 24.64 -30.79
N PRO A 153 13.34 23.49 -30.80
CA PRO A 153 12.72 22.96 -29.60
C PRO A 153 13.78 22.82 -28.49
N PRO A 154 13.39 23.05 -27.21
CA PRO A 154 14.32 22.85 -26.09
C PRO A 154 14.90 21.43 -26.14
N PRO A 155 16.15 21.23 -25.65
CA PRO A 155 16.81 19.94 -25.73
C PRO A 155 15.94 18.89 -25.01
N TRP A 156 15.47 17.91 -25.78
CA TRP A 156 14.79 16.75 -25.21
C TRP A 156 15.77 15.92 -24.41
N LEU A 157 15.45 15.66 -23.15
CA LEU A 157 16.20 14.68 -22.39
C LEU A 157 15.74 13.28 -22.77
N ALA A 158 16.63 12.50 -23.38
CA ALA A 158 16.41 11.08 -23.58
C ALA A 158 16.74 10.34 -22.26
N GLY A 159 15.73 9.76 -21.60
CA GLY A 159 15.91 8.80 -20.51
C GLY A 159 15.48 9.28 -19.13
N VAL A 160 16.11 8.70 -18.10
CA VAL A 160 15.83 8.94 -16.67
C VAL A 160 17.08 9.48 -15.97
N GLN A 161 16.90 10.19 -14.87
CA GLN A 161 18.00 10.69 -14.04
C GLN A 161 17.88 10.19 -12.59
N PRO A 162 18.98 9.82 -11.94
CA PRO A 162 18.97 9.58 -10.50
C PRO A 162 18.78 10.90 -9.74
N ALA A 163 18.03 10.86 -8.65
CA ALA A 163 17.88 11.94 -7.69
C ALA A 163 17.76 11.38 -6.28
N PHE A 164 17.97 12.21 -5.27
CA PHE A 164 17.88 11.81 -3.86
C PHE A 164 16.67 12.48 -3.20
N VAL A 165 15.86 11.71 -2.47
CA VAL A 165 14.69 12.25 -1.79
C VAL A 165 15.11 13.21 -0.67
N THR A 166 14.47 14.38 -0.62
CA THR A 166 14.74 15.43 0.36
C THR A 166 13.51 15.70 1.22
N VAL A 167 13.74 16.09 2.47
CA VAL A 167 12.71 16.35 3.48
C VAL A 167 13.09 17.60 4.29
N PRO A 168 12.14 18.23 5.01
CA PRO A 168 12.45 19.22 6.03
C PRO A 168 13.35 18.62 7.13
N GLY A 169 14.17 19.45 7.77
CA GLY A 169 15.10 19.00 8.79
C GLY A 169 14.42 18.23 9.93
N GLY A 170 14.89 17.02 10.22
CA GLY A 170 14.39 16.17 11.31
C GLY A 170 13.24 15.23 10.93
N GLU A 171 12.74 15.30 9.70
CA GLU A 171 11.76 14.35 9.16
C GLU A 171 12.44 13.16 8.47
N GLU A 172 11.73 12.03 8.36
CA GLU A 172 12.18 10.87 7.57
C GLU A 172 11.37 10.72 6.28
N ILE A 173 10.10 11.13 6.29
CA ILE A 173 9.16 11.01 5.17
C ILE A 173 8.45 12.34 5.04
N HIS A 174 8.46 12.91 3.84
CA HIS A 174 7.80 14.17 3.53
C HIS A 174 6.96 14.02 2.26
N SER A 175 5.64 14.06 2.41
CA SER A 175 4.69 13.94 1.30
C SER A 175 3.49 14.84 1.50
N GLU A 176 2.88 15.27 0.39
CA GLU A 176 1.61 15.98 0.38
C GLU A 176 0.42 15.05 0.05
N GLU A 177 -0.78 15.60 -0.14
CA GLU A 177 -2.06 14.86 -0.20
C GLU A 177 -2.12 13.81 -1.32
N LEU A 178 -1.39 13.99 -2.42
CA LEU A 178 -1.32 13.05 -3.54
C LEU A 178 -0.12 12.09 -3.46
N GLY A 179 0.57 12.02 -2.31
CA GLY A 179 1.73 11.14 -2.12
C GLY A 179 2.96 11.54 -2.95
N ARG A 180 3.03 12.81 -3.38
CA ARG A 180 4.20 13.38 -4.07
C ARG A 180 5.34 13.61 -3.08
N VAL A 181 6.57 13.54 -3.56
CA VAL A 181 7.78 13.81 -2.76
C VAL A 181 8.68 14.84 -3.44
N LYS A 182 9.68 15.34 -2.72
CA LYS A 182 10.69 16.27 -3.23
C LYS A 182 12.04 15.59 -3.33
N VAL A 183 12.86 16.03 -4.28
CA VAL A 183 14.16 15.43 -4.57
C VAL A 183 15.22 16.48 -4.81
N ARG A 184 16.50 16.09 -4.71
CA ARG A 184 17.64 16.86 -5.17
C ARG A 184 18.36 16.07 -6.26
N PHE A 185 18.60 16.74 -7.39
CA PHE A 185 19.41 16.16 -8.47
C PHE A 185 20.91 16.32 -8.17
N PRO A 186 21.77 15.35 -8.56
CA PRO A 186 23.22 15.43 -8.33
C PRO A 186 23.91 16.63 -9.00
N TRP A 187 23.33 17.15 -10.09
CA TRP A 187 23.85 18.30 -10.82
C TRP A 187 23.37 19.64 -10.25
N ASP A 188 22.46 19.65 -9.27
CA ASP A 188 22.03 20.89 -8.62
C ASP A 188 23.17 21.49 -7.77
N ARG A 189 23.54 22.73 -8.10
CA ARG A 189 24.61 23.50 -7.46
C ARG A 189 24.09 24.60 -6.53
N SER A 190 22.77 24.66 -6.30
CA SER A 190 22.13 25.65 -5.45
C SER A 190 22.62 25.61 -3.99
N GLY A 191 23.06 24.44 -3.53
CA GLY A 191 23.43 24.18 -2.13
C GLY A 191 22.24 23.87 -1.23
N ILE A 192 21.02 23.86 -1.77
CA ILE A 192 19.79 23.51 -1.05
C ILE A 192 19.71 21.97 -0.94
N THR A 193 19.39 21.46 0.25
CA THR A 193 19.33 20.02 0.56
C THR A 193 18.10 19.61 1.33
N ASP A 194 17.14 20.52 1.49
CA ASP A 194 15.90 20.33 2.22
C ASP A 194 14.70 20.26 1.26
N ASP A 195 13.49 20.42 1.77
CA ASP A 195 12.26 20.42 0.99
C ASP A 195 12.15 21.56 -0.04
N LYS A 196 13.11 22.49 -0.13
CA LYS A 196 13.14 23.53 -1.16
C LYS A 196 13.97 23.14 -2.39
N SER A 197 14.51 21.91 -2.41
CA SER A 197 15.37 21.42 -3.49
C SER A 197 14.62 21.23 -4.83
N SER A 198 13.31 20.96 -4.79
CA SER A 198 12.49 20.78 -6.00
C SER A 198 11.02 21.15 -5.80
N THR A 199 10.28 21.11 -6.90
CA THR A 199 8.81 20.96 -6.86
C THR A 199 8.40 19.58 -6.35
N TRP A 200 7.10 19.34 -6.23
CA TRP A 200 6.52 18.03 -5.89
C TRP A 200 6.49 17.10 -7.10
N LEU A 201 7.10 15.92 -6.97
CA LEU A 201 7.15 14.87 -7.98
C LEU A 201 6.18 13.75 -7.64
N ARG A 202 5.41 13.29 -8.64
CA ARG A 202 4.57 12.09 -8.50
C ARG A 202 5.45 10.85 -8.37
N VAL A 203 5.01 9.89 -7.55
CA VAL A 203 5.72 8.62 -7.34
C VAL A 203 4.93 7.49 -7.98
N GLY A 204 5.57 6.78 -8.91
CA GLY A 204 5.03 5.55 -9.50
C GLY A 204 4.78 4.50 -8.41
N GLN A 205 3.55 4.02 -8.34
CA GLN A 205 3.13 2.97 -7.41
C GLN A 205 3.13 1.61 -8.10
N VAL A 206 3.17 0.53 -7.31
CA VAL A 206 2.94 -0.82 -7.85
C VAL A 206 1.52 -0.85 -8.43
N ALA A 207 1.36 -1.38 -9.65
CA ALA A 207 0.09 -1.38 -10.39
C ALA A 207 -0.97 -2.32 -9.77
N LEU A 208 -1.38 -2.00 -8.54
CA LEU A 208 -2.41 -2.66 -7.73
C LEU A 208 -3.45 -1.60 -7.35
N GLY A 209 -4.68 -2.02 -7.05
CA GLY A 209 -5.80 -1.10 -6.78
C GLY A 209 -5.65 -0.20 -5.54
N GLY A 210 -4.59 -0.35 -4.75
CA GLY A 210 -4.36 0.45 -3.55
C GLY A 210 -2.95 0.34 -2.97
N SER A 211 -1.92 0.09 -3.80
CA SER A 211 -0.55 0.11 -3.28
C SER A 211 -0.10 1.53 -2.97
N MET A 212 0.68 1.69 -1.90
CA MET A 212 1.24 2.97 -1.50
C MET A 212 2.57 2.76 -0.80
N ILE A 213 3.67 3.13 -1.46
CA ILE A 213 5.02 3.10 -0.92
C ILE A 213 5.65 4.47 -1.17
N LEU A 214 5.84 5.22 -0.08
CA LEU A 214 6.45 6.55 -0.13
C LEU A 214 7.98 6.44 0.03
N PRO A 215 8.77 7.00 -0.89
CA PRO A 215 10.20 7.13 -0.73
C PRO A 215 10.56 7.93 0.52
N ARG A 216 11.59 7.49 1.24
CA ARG A 216 12.08 8.17 2.45
C ARG A 216 13.31 9.02 2.13
N VAL A 217 13.69 9.91 3.04
CA VAL A 217 14.89 10.74 2.94
C VAL A 217 16.12 9.92 2.51
N ASP A 218 16.93 10.50 1.63
CA ASP A 218 18.16 9.92 1.06
C ASP A 218 17.96 8.68 0.18
N PHE A 219 16.73 8.25 -0.08
CA PHE A 219 16.50 7.20 -1.09
C PHE A 219 16.92 7.71 -2.47
N GLU A 220 17.68 6.90 -3.19
CA GLU A 220 18.03 7.16 -4.58
C GLU A 220 16.86 6.70 -5.46
N VAL A 221 16.32 7.61 -6.26
CA VAL A 221 15.14 7.39 -7.09
C VAL A 221 15.44 7.70 -8.55
N LEU A 222 14.77 6.98 -9.45
CA LEU A 222 14.81 7.24 -10.88
C LEU A 222 13.72 8.25 -11.24
N VAL A 223 14.12 9.43 -11.72
CA VAL A 223 13.21 10.47 -12.21
C VAL A 223 13.11 10.40 -13.73
N ALA A 224 11.91 10.12 -14.21
CA ALA A 224 11.53 10.25 -15.62
C ALA A 224 10.88 11.63 -15.86
N PHE A 225 10.89 12.06 -17.11
CA PHE A 225 10.34 13.34 -17.53
C PHE A 225 9.26 13.09 -18.58
N GLU A 226 8.03 13.49 -18.32
CA GLU A 226 6.89 13.21 -19.19
C GLU A 226 7.12 13.80 -20.58
N MET A 227 7.12 12.96 -21.62
CA MET A 227 7.45 13.35 -23.00
C MET A 227 8.81 14.05 -23.15
N GLY A 228 9.74 13.84 -22.21
CA GLY A 228 11.05 14.50 -22.19
C GLY A 228 11.04 15.95 -21.70
N ASP A 229 9.90 16.43 -21.17
CA ASP A 229 9.75 17.78 -20.62
C ASP A 229 10.37 17.86 -19.22
N LEU A 230 11.46 18.64 -19.10
CA LEU A 230 12.21 18.82 -17.85
C LEU A 230 11.36 19.45 -16.73
N ASP A 231 10.26 20.13 -17.09
CA ASP A 231 9.33 20.74 -16.13
C ASP A 231 8.25 19.74 -15.65
N ARG A 232 8.24 18.50 -16.17
CA ARG A 232 7.29 17.44 -15.79
C ARG A 232 7.99 16.18 -15.25
N PRO A 233 8.71 16.28 -14.12
CA PRO A 233 9.36 15.14 -13.50
C PRO A 233 8.39 14.22 -12.75
N ALA A 234 8.62 12.92 -12.83
CA ALA A 234 7.96 11.88 -12.04
C ALA A 234 8.95 10.78 -11.65
N ILE A 235 8.80 10.22 -10.46
CA ILE A 235 9.63 9.12 -9.96
C ILE A 235 9.08 7.80 -10.49
N GLY A 236 9.92 7.03 -11.18
CA GLY A 236 9.59 5.72 -11.75
C GLY A 236 10.08 4.53 -10.93
N GLY A 237 11.01 4.72 -9.98
CA GLY A 237 11.55 3.61 -9.19
C GLY A 237 12.57 4.04 -8.14
N HIS A 238 12.98 3.08 -7.32
CA HIS A 238 13.98 3.21 -6.26
C HIS A 238 15.20 2.33 -6.56
N LEU A 239 16.39 2.81 -6.24
CA LEU A 239 17.66 2.13 -6.45
C LEU A 239 18.39 1.99 -5.11
N TYR A 240 19.07 0.86 -4.94
CA TYR A 240 20.06 0.70 -3.89
C TYR A 240 21.41 1.28 -4.32
N ASN A 241 22.16 1.79 -3.34
CA ASN A 241 23.52 2.28 -3.52
C ASN A 241 24.39 1.88 -2.32
N VAL A 242 25.62 2.40 -2.24
CA VAL A 242 26.56 2.04 -1.16
C VAL A 242 26.14 2.55 0.22
N ASP A 243 25.41 3.67 0.28
CA ASP A 243 24.94 4.28 1.53
C ASP A 243 23.60 3.67 1.98
N LYS A 244 22.78 3.25 1.02
CA LYS A 244 21.51 2.54 1.19
C LYS A 244 21.58 1.19 0.45
N PRO A 245 22.29 0.19 1.01
CA PRO A 245 22.43 -1.12 0.35
C PRO A 245 21.15 -1.95 0.45
N PRO A 246 21.06 -3.05 -0.33
CA PRO A 246 20.00 -4.05 -0.16
C PRO A 246 19.94 -4.58 1.28
N PRO A 247 18.75 -4.93 1.80
CA PRO A 247 18.57 -5.37 3.18
C PRO A 247 19.27 -6.70 3.50
N TYR A 248 19.55 -7.50 2.48
CA TYR A 248 20.28 -8.77 2.58
C TYR A 248 21.64 -8.67 1.90
N ALA A 249 22.67 -9.20 2.55
CA ALA A 249 24.01 -9.21 2.00
C ALA A 249 24.06 -10.01 0.68
N LEU A 250 24.50 -9.36 -0.39
CA LEU A 250 24.67 -9.96 -1.72
C LEU A 250 26.15 -10.12 -2.07
N PRO A 251 26.55 -11.16 -2.83
CA PRO A 251 25.69 -12.14 -3.53
C PRO A 251 25.26 -13.35 -2.68
N ALA A 252 25.60 -13.40 -1.39
CA ALA A 252 25.35 -14.56 -0.53
C ALA A 252 23.87 -14.96 -0.46
N ASN A 253 22.96 -13.99 -0.41
CA ASN A 253 21.51 -14.22 -0.27
C ASN A 253 20.73 -13.97 -1.59
N LYS A 254 21.33 -14.29 -2.74
CA LYS A 254 20.75 -14.04 -4.08
C LYS A 254 19.45 -14.79 -4.38
N THR A 255 19.09 -15.78 -3.57
CA THR A 255 17.85 -16.57 -3.65
C THR A 255 16.73 -16.00 -2.78
N ARG A 256 16.96 -14.88 -2.09
CA ARG A 256 15.96 -14.21 -1.28
C ARG A 256 15.25 -13.10 -2.04
N SER A 257 13.93 -13.06 -1.85
CA SER A 257 13.08 -11.94 -2.25
C SER A 257 12.30 -11.45 -1.04
N SER A 258 12.17 -10.13 -0.86
CA SER A 258 11.48 -9.59 0.32
C SER A 258 10.78 -8.27 0.04
N ILE A 259 9.62 -8.09 0.67
CA ILE A 259 9.02 -6.78 0.90
C ILE A 259 9.26 -6.47 2.38
N GLN A 260 10.24 -5.61 2.65
CA GLN A 260 10.63 -5.24 4.01
C GLN A 260 10.45 -3.74 4.21
N THR A 261 9.84 -3.37 5.33
CA THR A 261 9.66 -1.98 5.77
C THR A 261 10.46 -1.75 7.06
N ALA A 262 10.90 -0.52 7.30
CA ALA A 262 11.55 -0.15 8.55
C ALA A 262 10.61 0.70 9.42
N THR A 263 10.70 0.50 10.74
CA THR A 263 10.06 1.38 11.72
C THR A 263 10.62 2.79 11.55
N THR A 264 9.74 3.79 11.51
CA THR A 264 10.14 5.19 11.32
C THR A 264 10.85 5.75 12.55
N ALA A 265 11.49 6.91 12.39
CA ALA A 265 12.33 7.57 13.38
C ALA A 265 13.49 6.69 13.89
N GLY A 266 13.99 5.77 13.04
CA GLY A 266 15.12 4.89 13.37
C GLY A 266 14.80 3.80 14.39
N GLY A 267 13.52 3.42 14.55
CA GLY A 267 13.15 2.32 15.43
C GLY A 267 13.73 0.97 14.97
N PRO A 268 14.01 0.03 15.89
CA PRO A 268 14.74 -1.21 15.56
C PRO A 268 13.91 -2.26 14.82
N GLY A 269 12.61 -2.04 14.64
CA GLY A 269 11.67 -3.03 14.08
C GLY A 269 11.55 -2.95 12.56
N ALA A 270 11.27 -4.09 11.93
CA ALA A 270 10.88 -4.18 10.52
C ALA A 270 9.61 -5.04 10.36
N ASN A 271 8.70 -4.65 9.46
CA ASN A 271 7.65 -5.59 9.00
C ASN A 271 8.10 -6.19 7.68
N GLU A 272 7.95 -7.50 7.53
CA GLU A 272 8.55 -8.22 6.43
C GLU A 272 7.69 -9.38 5.94
N LEU A 273 7.59 -9.50 4.61
CA LEU A 273 7.27 -10.73 3.92
C LEU A 273 8.48 -11.13 3.08
N ARG A 274 9.04 -12.32 3.35
CA ARG A 274 10.24 -12.82 2.69
C ARG A 274 10.03 -14.24 2.16
N PHE A 275 10.64 -14.49 1.00
CA PHE A 275 10.71 -15.77 0.33
C PHE A 275 12.19 -16.16 0.18
N GLU A 276 12.54 -17.38 0.57
CA GLU A 276 13.81 -18.04 0.32
C GLU A 276 13.57 -19.19 -0.66
N ASP A 277 14.24 -19.14 -1.81
CA ASP A 277 14.08 -20.12 -2.90
C ASP A 277 15.31 -21.05 -3.03
N SER A 278 16.19 -21.10 -2.03
CA SER A 278 17.29 -22.05 -2.01
C SER A 278 16.79 -23.49 -1.86
N GLY A 279 17.11 -24.34 -2.83
CA GLY A 279 16.66 -25.74 -2.85
C GLY A 279 16.98 -26.52 -1.57
N GLY A 280 15.95 -27.09 -0.94
CA GLY A 280 16.04 -27.83 0.33
C GLY A 280 16.09 -26.97 1.59
N ALA A 281 15.99 -25.64 1.44
CA ALA A 281 15.93 -24.68 2.53
C ALA A 281 14.88 -23.59 2.24
N GLU A 282 13.84 -23.93 1.46
CA GLU A 282 12.79 -23.00 1.08
C GLU A 282 12.01 -22.52 2.30
N GLU A 283 11.73 -21.22 2.36
CA GLU A 283 11.03 -20.61 3.50
C GLU A 283 10.16 -19.43 3.05
N ILE A 284 8.98 -19.33 3.65
CA ILE A 284 8.24 -18.07 3.71
C ILE A 284 8.31 -17.57 5.14
N PHE A 285 8.83 -16.35 5.32
CA PHE A 285 8.92 -15.67 6.60
C PHE A 285 7.99 -14.46 6.62
N LEU A 286 7.11 -14.41 7.63
CA LEU A 286 6.22 -13.30 7.90
C LEU A 286 6.54 -12.71 9.27
N ASN A 287 6.91 -11.43 9.30
CA ASN A 287 7.22 -10.71 10.52
C ASN A 287 6.35 -9.47 10.69
N ALA A 288 5.72 -9.34 11.85
CA ALA A 288 5.09 -8.12 12.33
C ALA A 288 5.85 -7.63 13.57
N SER A 289 6.37 -6.40 13.52
CA SER A 289 7.15 -5.85 14.64
C SER A 289 6.32 -5.54 15.89
N LYS A 290 4.99 -5.49 15.77
CA LYS A 290 4.08 -5.20 16.88
C LYS A 290 2.84 -6.07 16.84
N ASP A 291 1.86 -5.69 16.03
CA ASP A 291 0.57 -6.35 15.94
C ASP A 291 0.42 -7.02 14.56
N LEU A 292 0.01 -8.28 14.54
CA LEU A 292 -0.46 -8.97 13.33
C LEU A 292 -1.96 -9.21 13.46
N ILE A 293 -2.74 -8.61 12.57
CA ILE A 293 -4.19 -8.79 12.50
C ILE A 293 -4.51 -9.49 11.18
N ALA A 294 -5.12 -10.68 11.26
CA ALA A 294 -5.59 -11.43 10.10
C ALA A 294 -7.12 -11.56 10.16
N SER A 295 -7.79 -11.16 9.08
CA SER A 295 -9.24 -11.29 8.91
C SER A 295 -9.52 -12.08 7.64
N VAL A 296 -10.43 -13.04 7.71
CA VAL A 296 -10.83 -13.88 6.59
C VAL A 296 -12.34 -13.95 6.55
N ASP A 297 -12.94 -13.44 5.48
CA ASP A 297 -14.39 -13.23 5.41
C ASP A 297 -15.18 -14.52 5.13
N ASN A 298 -14.51 -15.60 4.71
CA ASN A 298 -15.17 -16.87 4.37
C ASN A 298 -14.54 -18.08 5.07
N GLU A 299 -13.37 -18.54 4.60
CA GLU A 299 -12.79 -19.80 5.06
C GLU A 299 -11.26 -19.72 5.07
N THR A 300 -10.64 -20.36 6.08
CA THR A 300 -9.19 -20.59 6.16
C THR A 300 -8.92 -22.09 6.18
N SER A 301 -7.90 -22.54 5.45
CA SER A 301 -7.41 -23.92 5.49
C SER A 301 -5.92 -23.92 5.85
N TRP A 302 -5.54 -24.78 6.79
CA TRP A 302 -4.16 -24.93 7.24
C TRP A 302 -3.75 -26.40 7.18
N SER A 303 -2.72 -26.70 6.38
CA SER A 303 -2.23 -28.06 6.17
C SER A 303 -0.72 -28.07 6.30
N VAL A 304 -0.22 -28.76 7.33
CA VAL A 304 1.20 -28.85 7.65
C VAL A 304 1.65 -30.29 7.47
N GLY A 305 2.59 -30.51 6.54
CA GLY A 305 3.03 -31.86 6.16
C GLY A 305 3.90 -32.57 7.20
N ALA A 306 4.46 -31.83 8.16
CA ALA A 306 5.34 -32.37 9.20
C ALA A 306 4.89 -31.92 10.60
N ASN A 307 5.42 -30.80 11.11
CA ASN A 307 5.19 -30.37 12.48
C ASN A 307 4.74 -28.91 12.52
N GLU A 308 3.76 -28.64 13.39
CA GLU A 308 3.36 -27.28 13.76
C GLU A 308 3.78 -27.01 15.21
N THR A 309 4.27 -25.80 15.48
CA THR A 309 4.60 -25.35 16.83
C THR A 309 4.03 -23.96 17.04
N VAL A 310 3.23 -23.79 18.09
CA VAL A 310 2.58 -22.51 18.43
C VAL A 310 3.02 -22.12 19.84
N ASN A 311 3.73 -21.00 19.95
CA ASN A 311 4.21 -20.45 21.21
C ASN A 311 3.53 -19.11 21.47
N ILE A 312 2.80 -19.00 22.59
CA ILE A 312 2.04 -17.81 22.96
C ILE A 312 2.56 -17.32 24.30
N GLY A 313 3.16 -16.12 24.32
CA GLY A 313 3.83 -15.59 25.52
C GLY A 313 2.90 -15.06 26.62
N SER A 314 1.60 -14.92 26.31
CA SER A 314 0.58 -14.44 27.24
C SER A 314 -0.70 -15.25 27.03
N ASN A 315 -1.80 -14.63 26.60
CA ASN A 315 -3.10 -15.28 26.52
C ASN A 315 -3.43 -15.80 25.12
N ASN A 316 -4.09 -16.96 25.06
CA ASN A 316 -4.75 -17.48 23.87
C ASN A 316 -6.26 -17.57 24.11
N THR A 317 -7.06 -16.95 23.24
CA THR A 317 -8.52 -17.01 23.29
C THR A 317 -9.04 -17.60 21.98
N LEU A 318 -9.71 -18.74 22.07
CA LEU A 318 -10.40 -19.39 20.95
C LEU A 318 -11.92 -19.30 21.17
N SER A 319 -12.63 -18.73 20.20
CA SER A 319 -14.09 -18.70 20.18
C SER A 319 -14.60 -19.33 18.89
N VAL A 320 -15.41 -20.37 19.02
CA VAL A 320 -16.05 -21.08 17.91
C VAL A 320 -17.55 -21.05 18.16
N THR A 321 -18.31 -20.48 17.22
CA THR A 321 -19.75 -20.22 17.41
C THR A 321 -20.64 -21.42 17.12
N ALA A 322 -20.17 -22.31 16.25
CA ALA A 322 -20.80 -23.59 15.95
C ALA A 322 -19.94 -24.72 16.51
N ASP A 323 -19.45 -25.62 15.65
CA ASP A 323 -18.80 -26.84 16.11
C ASP A 323 -17.27 -26.73 16.11
N HIS A 324 -16.64 -27.16 17.20
CA HIS A 324 -15.19 -27.37 17.28
C HIS A 324 -14.90 -28.87 17.39
N THR A 325 -14.34 -29.44 16.33
CA THR A 325 -13.91 -30.85 16.30
C THR A 325 -12.40 -30.94 16.29
N ALA A 326 -11.83 -31.68 17.24
CA ALA A 326 -10.40 -31.97 17.31
C ALA A 326 -10.17 -33.49 17.32
N LYS A 327 -9.38 -33.99 16.37
CA LYS A 327 -9.00 -35.40 16.27
C LYS A 327 -7.49 -35.56 16.39
N VAL A 328 -7.05 -36.31 17.39
CA VAL A 328 -5.65 -36.69 17.58
C VAL A 328 -5.56 -38.20 17.42
N VAL A 329 -4.80 -38.66 16.41
CA VAL A 329 -4.64 -40.11 16.13
C VAL A 329 -3.64 -40.75 17.10
N GLY A 330 -2.57 -40.02 17.41
CA GLY A 330 -1.59 -40.42 18.42
C GLY A 330 -2.05 -40.04 19.83
N SER A 331 -1.09 -39.64 20.65
CA SER A 331 -1.34 -39.23 22.04
C SER A 331 -1.66 -37.74 22.14
N ARG A 332 -2.54 -37.38 23.08
CA ARG A 332 -2.77 -36.00 23.51
C ARG A 332 -2.35 -35.85 24.97
N THR A 333 -1.50 -34.88 25.27
CA THR A 333 -1.11 -34.52 26.63
C THR A 333 -1.54 -33.08 26.90
N LEU A 334 -2.19 -32.86 28.04
CA LEU A 334 -2.59 -31.54 28.52
C LEU A 334 -1.96 -31.31 29.90
N SER A 335 -1.22 -30.21 30.06
CA SER A 335 -0.69 -29.78 31.34
C SER A 335 -1.18 -28.37 31.63
N VAL A 336 -1.84 -28.19 32.78
CA VAL A 336 -2.37 -26.91 33.24
C VAL A 336 -1.74 -26.60 34.58
N GLY A 337 -0.96 -25.52 34.66
CA GLY A 337 -0.22 -25.17 35.88
C GLY A 337 -1.08 -24.61 37.02
N ALA A 338 -2.29 -24.15 36.71
CA ALA A 338 -3.24 -23.61 37.68
C ALA A 338 -4.59 -24.33 37.57
N ASN A 339 -5.64 -23.63 37.14
CA ASN A 339 -7.00 -24.17 37.13
C ASN A 339 -7.44 -24.55 35.72
N GLN A 340 -8.06 -25.72 35.58
CA GLN A 340 -8.86 -26.09 34.42
C GLN A 340 -10.34 -26.06 34.82
N SER A 341 -11.13 -25.25 34.13
CA SER A 341 -12.59 -25.20 34.29
C SER A 341 -13.25 -25.66 33.00
N VAL A 342 -14.19 -26.60 33.11
CA VAL A 342 -14.98 -27.13 31.99
C VAL A 342 -16.45 -26.95 32.35
N ASP A 343 -17.14 -26.11 31.58
CA ASP A 343 -18.57 -25.87 31.73
C ASP A 343 -19.28 -26.31 30.44
N VAL A 344 -20.26 -27.19 30.57
CA VAL A 344 -20.98 -27.80 29.45
C VAL A 344 -22.47 -27.65 29.71
N GLY A 345 -23.13 -26.84 28.88
CA GLY A 345 -24.57 -26.59 29.01
C GLY A 345 -25.45 -27.78 28.61
N GLY A 346 -24.89 -28.75 27.88
CA GLY A 346 -25.54 -29.98 27.44
C GLY A 346 -24.94 -31.23 28.10
N GLU A 347 -24.70 -32.26 27.28
CA GLU A 347 -24.08 -33.51 27.73
C GLU A 347 -22.55 -33.41 27.75
N TYR A 348 -21.93 -33.79 28.88
CA TYR A 348 -20.50 -34.08 28.96
C TYR A 348 -20.27 -35.59 28.93
N GLY A 349 -19.78 -36.09 27.79
CA GLY A 349 -19.40 -37.49 27.61
C GLY A 349 -17.89 -37.68 27.66
N ASP A 350 -17.42 -38.57 28.53
CA ASP A 350 -16.00 -38.94 28.65
C ASP A 350 -15.84 -40.46 28.52
N GLY A 351 -15.67 -40.92 27.28
CA GLY A 351 -15.55 -42.34 26.94
C GLY A 351 -14.09 -42.80 26.92
N THR A 352 -13.70 -43.60 27.91
CA THR A 352 -12.36 -44.20 27.99
C THR A 352 -12.43 -45.69 27.65
N GLY A 353 -11.80 -46.11 26.54
CA GLY A 353 -11.75 -47.53 26.14
C GLY A 353 -10.73 -48.38 26.90
N GLY A 354 -9.72 -47.74 27.51
CA GLY A 354 -8.73 -48.35 28.39
C GLY A 354 -9.02 -48.08 29.86
N SER A 355 -7.97 -47.73 30.63
CA SER A 355 -8.10 -47.32 32.03
C SER A 355 -8.30 -45.82 32.18
N LEU A 356 -9.20 -45.43 33.09
CA LEU A 356 -9.34 -44.05 33.56
C LEU A 356 -8.76 -43.94 34.98
N ASP A 357 -7.61 -43.29 35.11
CA ASP A 357 -6.95 -43.04 36.39
C ASP A 357 -7.18 -41.60 36.87
N LEU A 358 -7.91 -41.44 37.97
CA LEU A 358 -8.21 -40.14 38.57
C LEU A 358 -7.60 -40.03 39.97
N SER A 359 -6.54 -39.24 40.10
CA SER A 359 -5.89 -38.94 41.37
C SER A 359 -6.20 -37.50 41.80
N ILE A 360 -6.82 -37.34 42.97
CA ILE A 360 -7.23 -36.04 43.52
C ILE A 360 -6.60 -35.90 44.90
N GLY A 361 -5.67 -34.96 45.04
CA GLY A 361 -5.03 -34.67 46.34
C GLY A 361 -5.90 -33.88 47.31
N GLY A 362 -6.93 -33.20 46.80
CA GLY A 362 -7.92 -32.45 47.58
C GLY A 362 -9.28 -33.16 47.65
N ASN A 363 -10.36 -32.38 47.62
CA ASN A 363 -11.72 -32.91 47.69
C ASN A 363 -12.27 -33.23 46.29
N ARG A 364 -12.99 -34.36 46.18
CA ARG A 364 -13.86 -34.68 45.03
C ARG A 364 -15.31 -34.45 45.41
N ASN A 365 -15.95 -33.45 44.81
CA ASN A 365 -17.35 -33.13 45.06
C ASN A 365 -18.19 -33.54 43.83
N VAL A 366 -19.16 -34.42 44.01
CA VAL A 366 -20.09 -34.85 42.96
C VAL A 366 -21.51 -34.51 43.41
N LYS A 367 -22.24 -33.74 42.59
CA LYS A 367 -23.64 -33.40 42.82
C LYS A 367 -24.43 -33.75 41.56
N ALA A 368 -25.28 -34.77 41.67
CA ALA A 368 -26.26 -35.09 40.64
C ALA A 368 -27.63 -34.51 41.04
N GLY A 369 -28.28 -33.78 40.14
CA GLY A 369 -29.67 -33.33 40.33
C GLY A 369 -30.70 -34.43 40.07
N GLY A 370 -30.33 -35.42 39.25
CA GLY A 370 -31.08 -36.66 39.03
C GLY A 370 -30.29 -37.86 39.56
N ASP A 371 -30.33 -38.95 38.81
CA ASP A 371 -29.68 -40.20 39.22
C ASP A 371 -28.16 -40.15 39.04
N HIS A 372 -27.44 -40.68 40.03
CA HIS A 372 -26.04 -41.05 39.90
C HIS A 372 -25.95 -42.58 39.86
N SER A 373 -25.58 -43.13 38.70
CA SER A 373 -25.46 -44.58 38.48
C SER A 373 -24.00 -44.97 38.29
N GLU A 374 -23.56 -46.00 38.99
CA GLU A 374 -22.24 -46.63 38.84
C GLU A 374 -22.44 -48.14 38.68
N SER A 375 -21.95 -48.69 37.57
CA SER A 375 -22.02 -50.12 37.28
C SER A 375 -20.61 -50.67 37.09
N SER A 376 -20.26 -51.69 37.87
CA SER A 376 -18.95 -52.34 37.81
C SER A 376 -19.15 -53.81 37.43
N GLY A 377 -18.56 -54.23 36.30
CA GLY A 377 -18.53 -55.65 35.91
C GLY A 377 -17.52 -56.47 36.71
N GLY A 378 -16.56 -55.82 37.35
CA GLY A 378 -15.56 -56.42 38.24
C GLY A 378 -15.74 -55.99 39.70
N ALA A 379 -14.66 -56.09 40.48
CA ALA A 379 -14.66 -55.68 41.88
C ALA A 379 -14.70 -54.15 42.02
N LEU A 380 -15.67 -53.65 42.79
CA LEU A 380 -15.71 -52.26 43.27
C LEU A 380 -15.13 -52.21 44.70
N SER A 381 -13.98 -51.57 44.87
CA SER A 381 -13.35 -51.38 46.18
C SER A 381 -13.42 -49.92 46.62
N ARG A 382 -13.91 -49.69 47.83
CA ARG A 382 -13.95 -48.37 48.46
C ARG A 382 -13.37 -48.47 49.87
N THR A 383 -12.22 -47.81 50.08
CA THR A 383 -11.59 -47.71 51.40
C THR A 383 -11.78 -46.31 51.94
N VAL A 384 -12.26 -46.20 53.18
CA VAL A 384 -12.50 -44.91 53.85
C VAL A 384 -11.61 -44.83 55.09
N GLY A 385 -10.64 -43.91 55.05
CA GLY A 385 -9.67 -43.72 56.14
C GLY A 385 -10.24 -43.04 57.39
N SER A 386 -11.39 -42.37 57.27
CA SER A 386 -12.10 -41.77 58.40
C SER A 386 -13.57 -42.18 58.39
N MET A 387 -14.51 -41.25 58.21
CA MET A 387 -15.94 -41.52 58.35
C MET A 387 -16.62 -41.72 57.00
N GLN A 388 -17.49 -42.73 56.91
CA GLN A 388 -18.43 -42.88 55.81
C GLN A 388 -19.85 -42.62 56.30
N ILE A 389 -20.57 -41.73 55.60
CA ILE A 389 -21.99 -41.45 55.87
C ILE A 389 -22.78 -41.70 54.60
N ILE A 390 -23.84 -42.50 54.71
CA ILE A 390 -24.81 -42.74 53.62
C ILE A 390 -26.20 -42.36 54.14
N THR A 391 -26.86 -41.41 53.49
CA THR A 391 -28.20 -40.97 53.84
C THR A 391 -29.17 -41.17 52.69
N GLY A 392 -30.37 -41.67 52.98
CA GLY A 392 -31.41 -41.91 51.97
C GLY A 392 -32.79 -41.57 52.51
N LEU A 393 -33.48 -40.62 51.87
CA LEU A 393 -34.81 -40.15 52.32
C LEU A 393 -35.88 -41.24 52.14
N ALA A 394 -35.89 -41.89 50.97
CA ALA A 394 -36.78 -43.00 50.66
C ALA A 394 -36.29 -44.34 51.26
N GLY A 395 -34.97 -44.54 51.31
CA GLY A 395 -34.33 -45.76 51.81
C GLY A 395 -32.88 -45.86 51.36
N VAL A 396 -32.14 -46.80 51.93
CA VAL A 396 -30.78 -47.16 51.49
C VAL A 396 -30.81 -48.64 51.14
N GLN A 397 -30.57 -48.98 49.87
CA GLN A 397 -30.53 -50.37 49.40
C GLN A 397 -29.18 -50.68 48.75
N ARG A 398 -28.52 -51.75 49.23
CA ARG A 398 -27.28 -52.28 48.65
C ARG A 398 -27.50 -53.73 48.23
N THR A 399 -27.35 -54.00 46.94
CA THR A 399 -27.45 -55.36 46.37
C THR A 399 -26.11 -55.75 45.75
N VAL A 400 -25.55 -56.88 46.16
CA VAL A 400 -24.26 -57.38 45.64
C VAL A 400 -24.43 -58.84 45.21
N VAL A 401 -24.07 -59.14 43.95
CA VAL A 401 -24.22 -60.49 43.36
C VAL A 401 -23.03 -61.40 43.70
N GLY A 402 -21.87 -60.83 44.07
CA GLY A 402 -20.69 -61.55 44.56
C GLY A 402 -20.44 -61.36 46.06
N ASP A 403 -19.19 -61.61 46.48
CA ASP A 403 -18.73 -61.28 47.84
C ASP A 403 -18.61 -59.76 48.02
N SER A 404 -18.87 -59.28 49.23
CA SER A 404 -18.78 -57.86 49.57
C SER A 404 -18.00 -57.65 50.85
N THR A 405 -16.85 -56.98 50.75
CA THR A 405 -16.05 -56.54 51.90
C THR A 405 -16.17 -55.03 52.06
N THR A 406 -16.51 -54.56 53.26
CA THR A 406 -16.52 -53.12 53.60
C THR A 406 -15.57 -52.87 54.75
N THR A 407 -14.59 -51.98 54.55
CA THR A 407 -13.61 -51.62 55.57
C THR A 407 -13.67 -50.12 55.83
N VAL A 408 -14.03 -49.75 57.06
CA VAL A 408 -14.10 -48.36 57.52
C VAL A 408 -13.23 -48.23 58.76
N SER A 409 -12.19 -47.40 58.67
CA SER A 409 -11.18 -47.31 59.73
C SER A 409 -11.66 -46.53 60.96
N ALA A 410 -12.69 -45.70 60.82
CA ALA A 410 -13.30 -44.99 61.94
C ALA A 410 -14.79 -45.37 62.09
N ALA A 411 -15.70 -44.43 61.86
CA ALA A 411 -17.13 -44.64 62.05
C ALA A 411 -17.88 -44.79 60.73
N TRP A 412 -18.88 -45.68 60.71
CA TRP A 412 -19.80 -45.86 59.60
C TRP A 412 -21.24 -45.61 60.04
N ALA A 413 -21.90 -44.63 59.40
CA ALA A 413 -23.28 -44.28 59.69
C ALA A 413 -24.17 -44.41 58.44
N GLU A 414 -25.28 -45.15 58.57
CA GLU A 414 -26.34 -45.22 57.57
C GLU A 414 -27.64 -44.68 58.16
N LEU A 415 -28.23 -43.67 57.50
CA LEU A 415 -29.48 -43.03 57.93
C LEU A 415 -30.51 -43.16 56.81
N ALA A 416 -31.52 -44.01 57.00
CA ALA A 416 -32.61 -44.22 56.06
C ALA A 416 -33.93 -43.68 56.66
N GLY A 417 -34.66 -42.85 55.90
CA GLY A 417 -36.01 -42.39 56.29
C GLY A 417 -37.06 -43.50 56.21
N GLY A 418 -36.84 -44.48 55.33
CA GLY A 418 -37.65 -45.69 55.16
C GLY A 418 -36.93 -46.95 55.63
N ALA A 419 -36.78 -47.92 54.74
CA ALA A 419 -36.08 -49.19 55.00
C ALA A 419 -34.60 -49.10 54.62
N ARG A 420 -33.77 -49.85 55.35
CA ARG A 420 -32.39 -50.18 54.96
C ARG A 420 -32.34 -51.64 54.52
N GLY A 421 -31.98 -51.88 53.27
CA GLY A 421 -31.87 -53.23 52.69
C GLY A 421 -30.45 -53.55 52.27
N LEU A 422 -29.91 -54.68 52.73
CA LEU A 422 -28.68 -55.27 52.23
C LEU A 422 -29.00 -56.67 51.73
N SER A 423 -28.71 -56.95 50.46
CA SER A 423 -28.85 -58.27 49.86
C SER A 423 -27.55 -58.65 49.19
N VAL A 424 -26.87 -59.66 49.72
CA VAL A 424 -25.60 -60.16 49.19
C VAL A 424 -25.77 -61.64 48.88
N THR A 425 -25.57 -62.04 47.61
CA THR A 425 -25.70 -63.44 47.23
C THR A 425 -24.51 -64.27 47.74
N GLY A 426 -23.31 -63.68 47.79
CA GLY A 426 -22.11 -64.29 48.37
C GLY A 426 -21.95 -64.05 49.88
N SER A 427 -20.70 -64.05 50.34
CA SER A 427 -20.34 -63.67 51.70
C SER A 427 -20.26 -62.17 51.85
N TYR A 428 -20.81 -61.65 52.95
CA TYR A 428 -20.67 -60.26 53.33
C TYR A 428 -19.78 -60.16 54.56
N SER A 429 -18.69 -59.40 54.44
CA SER A 429 -17.81 -59.06 55.56
C SER A 429 -17.73 -57.55 55.72
N GLU A 430 -17.84 -57.09 56.95
CA GLU A 430 -17.58 -55.70 57.31
C GLU A 430 -16.62 -55.63 58.48
N THR A 431 -15.67 -54.71 58.40
CA THR A 431 -14.71 -54.42 59.47
C THR A 431 -14.80 -52.94 59.79
N ILE A 432 -15.23 -52.63 61.01
CA ILE A 432 -15.55 -51.26 61.45
C ILE A 432 -14.91 -51.03 62.81
N THR A 433 -13.79 -50.30 62.82
CA THR A 433 -12.90 -50.26 63.98
C THR A 433 -13.41 -49.41 65.14
N ALA A 434 -14.21 -48.36 64.88
CA ALA A 434 -14.69 -47.47 65.94
C ALA A 434 -16.18 -47.66 66.28
N ALA A 435 -17.08 -47.35 65.35
CA ALA A 435 -18.51 -47.40 65.62
C ALA A 435 -19.34 -47.58 64.35
N LYS A 436 -20.35 -48.46 64.42
CA LYS A 436 -21.39 -48.61 63.39
C LYS A 436 -22.73 -48.09 63.90
N LEU A 437 -23.38 -47.22 63.14
CA LEU A 437 -24.71 -46.71 63.43
C LEU A 437 -25.64 -46.93 62.22
N ILE A 438 -26.79 -47.58 62.45
CA ILE A 438 -27.84 -47.69 61.43
C ILE A 438 -29.15 -47.17 62.04
N LYS A 439 -29.75 -46.16 61.41
CA LYS A 439 -31.07 -45.64 61.76
C LYS A 439 -32.02 -45.82 60.58
N ALA A 440 -33.06 -46.64 60.74
CA ALA A 440 -34.07 -46.91 59.72
C ALA A 440 -35.40 -47.30 60.38
N LYS A 441 -36.52 -47.26 59.65
CA LYS A 441 -37.81 -47.83 60.12
C LYS A 441 -37.76 -49.36 60.19
N SER A 442 -37.02 -49.97 59.26
CA SER A 442 -36.75 -51.40 59.21
C SER A 442 -35.38 -51.65 58.61
N VAL A 443 -34.69 -52.69 59.10
CA VAL A 443 -33.38 -53.13 58.60
C VAL A 443 -33.53 -54.57 58.14
N ASN A 444 -33.25 -54.82 56.86
CA ASN A 444 -33.27 -56.15 56.26
C ASN A 444 -31.86 -56.50 55.78
N ILE A 445 -31.34 -57.66 56.20
CA ILE A 445 -30.03 -58.17 55.80
C ILE A 445 -30.22 -59.61 55.32
N ASN A 446 -29.99 -59.84 54.03
CA ASN A 446 -30.06 -61.14 53.40
C ASN A 446 -28.67 -61.48 52.86
N CYS A 447 -28.07 -62.56 53.36
CA CYS A 447 -26.79 -63.08 52.88
C CYS A 447 -27.00 -64.51 52.40
N GLY A 448 -26.54 -64.83 51.20
CA GLY A 448 -26.62 -66.18 50.63
C GLY A 448 -25.59 -67.15 51.19
N ALA A 449 -24.51 -66.62 51.80
CA ALA A 449 -23.50 -67.39 52.53
C ALA A 449 -23.31 -66.85 53.96
N ALA A 450 -22.12 -66.34 54.32
CA ALA A 450 -21.82 -65.85 55.66
C ALA A 450 -22.01 -64.33 55.79
N TYR A 451 -22.56 -63.89 56.92
CA TYR A 451 -22.50 -62.50 57.37
C TYR A 451 -21.47 -62.40 58.51
N THR A 452 -20.39 -61.65 58.28
CA THR A 452 -19.32 -61.47 59.27
C THR A 452 -19.16 -59.98 59.60
N MET A 453 -19.36 -59.63 60.87
CA MET A 453 -19.09 -58.28 61.38
C MET A 453 -17.89 -58.37 62.31
N ASN A 454 -16.80 -57.69 61.93
CA ASN A 454 -15.58 -57.57 62.71
C ASN A 454 -15.52 -56.15 63.31
N ALA A 455 -15.14 -56.08 64.58
CA ALA A 455 -14.85 -54.84 65.29
C ALA A 455 -13.34 -54.63 65.39
#